data_AF-A0A3B0X2C3-F1
#
_entry.id   AF-A0A3B0X2C3-F1
#
_cell.length_a   1.000
_cell.length_b   1.000
_cell.length_c   1.000
_cell.angle_alpha   90.00
_cell.angle_beta   90.00
_cell.angle_gamma   90.00
#
_symmetry.space_group_name_H-M   'P 1'
#
loop_
_entity.id
_entity.type
_entity.pdbx_description
1 polymer ?
#
loop_
_entity_poly.entity_id
_entity_poly.type
_entity_poly.pdbx_seq_one_letter_code
_entity_poly.pdbx_strand_id
1 'polypeptide(L)'
;MSFPQARKNSCFTILLTLFLTVQISACSTDENYSTDRENTPSTTELDNGINENSPAEIRGVDSGSVTEDLDPDEDNLLEVDGKLTIIDSDISESAFIAMTSTGDYGSLTIDSTGIWHYSVQNNLPIIQNLSTGSSLIDRLSISSVDGTNHQIAITILGVNEANQPAFISGIDTGSVTEDITSDNNTLIISGKLNITDDDIGENVFFNQSKNTIYGSFIIFGSGFWIYSADNALATIQNHASGFIQLIML
;
A
#
# COMPACT_ATOMS: atom_id res chain seq x y z
N MET A 1 32.53 71.14 -9.08
CA MET A 1 33.57 70.16 -8.70
C MET A 1 33.16 69.52 -7.39
N SER A 2 32.66 68.28 -7.43
CA SER A 2 32.82 67.23 -6.41
C SER A 2 32.09 65.98 -6.93
N PHE A 3 32.80 64.87 -7.12
CA PHE A 3 32.23 63.52 -7.13
C PHE A 3 32.17 63.01 -5.66
N PRO A 4 31.64 61.82 -5.34
CA PRO A 4 30.44 61.09 -5.78
C PRO A 4 29.57 60.61 -4.58
N GLN A 5 28.37 60.06 -4.79
CA GLN A 5 27.92 58.94 -3.94
C GLN A 5 26.97 58.02 -4.70
N ALA A 6 27.47 56.85 -5.09
CA ALA A 6 26.61 55.72 -5.40
C ALA A 6 25.99 55.22 -4.09
N ARG A 7 24.66 55.13 -4.01
CA ARG A 7 23.99 54.24 -3.06
C ARG A 7 23.41 53.06 -3.85
N LYS A 8 23.98 51.89 -3.56
CA LYS A 8 23.48 50.59 -3.99
C LYS A 8 22.21 50.27 -3.19
N ASN A 9 21.11 49.96 -3.87
CA ASN A 9 20.07 49.10 -3.29
C ASN A 9 20.37 47.67 -3.71
N SER A 10 20.56 46.83 -2.70
CA SER A 10 21.03 45.45 -2.82
C SER A 10 19.86 44.52 -2.54
N CYS A 11 19.38 43.81 -3.54
CA CYS A 11 18.56 42.61 -3.32
C CYS A 11 19.51 41.41 -3.33
N PHE A 12 19.55 40.65 -2.24
CA PHE A 12 20.27 39.37 -2.19
C PHE A 12 19.27 38.22 -2.20
N THR A 13 19.47 37.27 -3.11
CA THR A 13 18.81 35.96 -3.13
C THR A 13 19.77 34.96 -2.52
N ILE A 14 19.39 34.32 -1.40
CA ILE A 14 20.10 33.13 -0.89
C ILE A 14 19.24 31.92 -1.26
N LEU A 15 19.72 31.10 -2.18
CA LEU A 15 19.14 29.82 -2.51
C LEU A 15 19.83 28.77 -1.64
N LEU A 16 19.10 28.18 -0.67
CA LEU A 16 19.56 27.00 0.05
C LEU A 16 18.51 25.90 -0.16
N THR A 17 18.94 24.82 -0.81
CA THR A 17 18.13 23.62 -1.04
C THR A 17 17.95 22.82 0.24
N LEU A 18 16.75 22.24 0.34
CA LEU A 18 16.24 21.23 1.29
C LEU A 18 15.54 21.75 2.56
N PHE A 19 14.23 21.46 2.60
CA PHE A 19 13.23 21.57 3.67
C PHE A 19 12.75 22.98 4.09
N LEU A 20 11.54 23.29 3.61
CA LEU A 20 10.52 24.20 4.16
C LEU A 20 10.96 25.64 4.50
N THR A 21 10.59 26.63 3.66
CA THR A 21 10.57 28.04 4.12
C THR A 21 9.46 28.89 3.48
N VAL A 22 8.67 29.47 4.38
CA VAL A 22 7.74 30.60 4.23
C VAL A 22 8.45 31.83 3.64
N GLN A 23 7.79 32.53 2.72
CA GLN A 23 8.24 33.83 2.22
C GLN A 23 7.59 34.95 3.06
N ILE A 24 8.40 35.76 3.75
CA ILE A 24 7.97 37.06 4.27
C ILE A 24 8.77 38.12 3.52
N SER A 25 8.07 38.92 2.73
CA SER A 25 8.62 40.12 2.10
C SER A 25 8.08 41.35 2.83
N ALA A 26 8.99 42.17 3.37
CA ALA A 26 8.65 43.48 3.91
C ALA A 26 9.40 44.55 3.10
N CYS A 27 8.66 45.49 2.52
CA CYS A 27 9.21 46.68 1.89
C CYS A 27 8.68 47.90 2.66
N SER A 28 9.58 48.76 3.15
CA SER A 28 9.18 50.05 3.73
C SER A 28 8.98 51.07 2.61
N THR A 29 7.83 51.74 2.60
CA THR A 29 7.54 52.89 1.74
C THR A 29 8.10 54.16 2.38
N ASP A 30 9.00 54.86 1.69
CA ASP A 30 9.21 56.28 1.96
C ASP A 30 8.27 57.07 1.04
N GLU A 31 7.19 57.58 1.65
CA GLU A 31 6.38 58.63 1.05
C GLU A 31 7.24 59.88 0.81
N ASN A 32 7.22 60.39 -0.42
CA ASN A 32 7.44 61.81 -0.63
C ASN A 32 6.50 62.31 -1.73
N TYR A 33 5.44 62.94 -1.23
CA TYR A 33 4.50 63.81 -1.92
C TYR A 33 5.26 64.92 -2.67
N SER A 34 5.10 64.98 -3.98
CA SER A 34 5.40 66.18 -4.76
C SER A 34 4.31 66.40 -5.80
N THR A 35 3.65 67.56 -5.69
CA THR A 35 2.54 67.99 -6.53
C THR A 35 3.06 68.66 -7.79
N ASP A 36 3.30 67.88 -8.84
CA ASP A 36 3.34 68.41 -10.20
C ASP A 36 2.42 67.56 -11.08
N ARG A 37 1.37 68.22 -11.59
CA ARG A 37 0.38 67.62 -12.49
C ARG A 37 1.00 67.44 -13.87
N GLU A 38 1.55 66.27 -14.16
CA GLU A 38 1.59 65.75 -15.53
C GLU A 38 0.32 64.95 -15.80
N ASN A 39 -0.51 65.52 -16.67
CA ASN A 39 -1.71 64.92 -17.19
C ASN A 39 -1.33 63.90 -18.27
N THR A 40 -0.68 62.80 -17.88
CA THR A 40 -0.63 61.58 -18.69
C THR A 40 -2.01 60.92 -18.63
N PRO A 41 -2.69 60.66 -19.75
CA PRO A 41 -3.87 59.82 -19.73
C PRO A 41 -3.44 58.47 -19.15
N SER A 42 -3.99 58.11 -17.99
CA SER A 42 -4.09 56.71 -17.61
C SER A 42 -4.82 56.02 -18.76
N THR A 43 -4.08 55.33 -19.62
CA THR A 43 -4.63 54.12 -20.18
C THR A 43 -4.93 53.27 -18.95
N THR A 44 -6.21 53.07 -18.67
CA THR A 44 -6.64 51.85 -18.01
C THR A 44 -6.14 50.74 -18.93
N GLU A 45 -4.91 50.29 -18.72
CA GLU A 45 -4.58 48.90 -19.02
C GLU A 45 -5.60 48.14 -18.19
N LEU A 46 -6.67 47.69 -18.85
CA LEU A 46 -7.38 46.53 -18.35
C LEU A 46 -6.31 45.45 -18.33
N ASP A 47 -5.71 45.24 -17.16
CA ASP A 47 -5.10 43.98 -16.87
C ASP A 47 -6.23 42.95 -16.93
N ASN A 48 -6.41 42.37 -18.11
CA ASN A 48 -7.45 41.39 -18.38
C ASN A 48 -7.17 40.07 -17.65
N GLY A 49 -6.11 39.97 -16.83
CA GLY A 49 -5.74 38.72 -16.15
C GLY A 49 -5.43 37.57 -17.12
N ILE A 50 -5.21 37.87 -18.40
CA ILE A 50 -4.95 36.90 -19.49
C ILE A 50 -3.51 36.34 -19.45
N ASN A 51 -2.78 36.55 -18.37
CA ASN A 51 -1.39 36.12 -18.19
C ASN A 51 -1.14 35.36 -16.87
N GLU A 52 -2.18 35.09 -16.09
CA GLU A 52 -2.08 34.21 -14.92
C GLU A 52 -2.60 32.83 -15.32
N ASN A 53 -1.70 31.85 -15.43
CA ASN A 53 -2.03 30.45 -15.70
C ASN A 53 -2.95 29.92 -14.60
N SER A 54 -4.19 29.61 -14.95
CA SER A 54 -5.18 28.97 -14.10
C SER A 54 -4.95 27.45 -14.11
N PRO A 55 -5.04 26.76 -12.96
CA PRO A 55 -4.88 25.31 -12.96
C PRO A 55 -6.09 24.60 -13.58
N ALA A 56 -5.84 23.60 -14.41
CA ALA A 56 -6.88 22.74 -14.95
C ALA A 56 -7.70 22.01 -13.86
N GLU A 57 -9.00 21.84 -14.12
CA GLU A 57 -9.90 21.02 -13.33
C GLU A 57 -10.04 19.63 -13.96
N ILE A 58 -9.44 18.61 -13.33
CA ILE A 58 -9.51 17.22 -13.77
C ILE A 58 -10.52 16.45 -12.91
N ARG A 59 -11.47 15.77 -13.57
CA ARG A 59 -12.56 14.97 -12.97
C ARG A 59 -12.70 13.65 -13.69
N GLY A 60 -13.44 12.69 -13.12
CA GLY A 60 -13.80 11.43 -13.79
C GLY A 60 -13.49 10.23 -12.91
N VAL A 61 -13.18 9.11 -13.56
CA VAL A 61 -12.74 7.89 -12.87
C VAL A 61 -11.22 7.99 -12.69
N ASP A 62 -10.78 8.26 -11.46
CA ASP A 62 -9.38 8.39 -11.03
C ASP A 62 -8.93 7.21 -10.14
N SER A 63 -9.73 6.15 -10.11
CA SER A 63 -9.41 4.93 -9.37
C SER A 63 -9.85 3.68 -10.11
N GLY A 64 -9.11 2.60 -9.94
CA GLY A 64 -9.45 1.27 -10.45
C GLY A 64 -9.01 0.19 -9.49
N SER A 65 -9.47 -1.04 -9.74
CA SER A 65 -8.99 -2.21 -9.02
C SER A 65 -8.85 -3.39 -9.95
N VAL A 66 -7.82 -4.20 -9.70
CA VAL A 66 -7.65 -5.52 -10.29
C VAL A 66 -7.51 -6.53 -9.15
N THR A 67 -7.87 -7.77 -9.40
CA THR A 67 -7.64 -8.87 -8.46
C THR A 67 -6.63 -9.80 -9.10
N GLU A 68 -5.62 -10.21 -8.34
CA GLU A 68 -4.69 -11.21 -8.85
C GLU A 68 -5.41 -12.51 -9.24
N ASP A 69 -4.80 -13.23 -10.18
CA ASP A 69 -5.29 -14.46 -10.81
C ASP A 69 -6.64 -14.35 -11.53
N LEU A 70 -7.28 -13.18 -11.49
CA LEU A 70 -8.46 -12.88 -12.28
C LEU A 70 -8.02 -12.26 -13.61
N ASP A 71 -7.46 -13.13 -14.46
CA ASP A 71 -7.01 -12.83 -15.82
C ASP A 71 -7.91 -13.62 -16.82
N PRO A 72 -8.96 -12.99 -17.38
CA PRO A 72 -9.92 -13.67 -18.24
C PRO A 72 -9.41 -14.00 -19.65
N ASP A 73 -8.36 -13.36 -20.12
CA ASP A 73 -7.79 -13.58 -21.47
C ASP A 73 -6.46 -14.34 -21.48
N GLU A 74 -5.96 -14.68 -20.29
CA GLU A 74 -4.82 -15.57 -20.04
C GLU A 74 -3.51 -15.02 -20.63
N ASP A 75 -3.36 -13.70 -20.69
CA ASP A 75 -2.16 -13.03 -21.20
C ASP A 75 -1.12 -12.68 -20.11
N ASN A 76 -1.43 -13.02 -18.85
CA ASN A 76 -0.67 -12.75 -17.64
C ASN A 76 -0.56 -11.25 -17.31
N LEU A 77 -1.52 -10.44 -17.75
CA LEU A 77 -1.73 -9.06 -17.32
C LEU A 77 -3.04 -8.93 -16.54
N LEU A 78 -2.98 -8.09 -15.53
CA LEU A 78 -4.16 -7.60 -14.83
C LEU A 78 -4.42 -6.18 -15.30
N GLU A 79 -5.59 -5.97 -15.87
CA GLU A 79 -5.91 -4.74 -16.59
C GLU A 79 -7.16 -4.05 -16.05
N VAL A 80 -7.14 -2.72 -16.04
CA VAL A 80 -8.30 -1.89 -15.70
C VAL A 80 -8.22 -0.55 -16.43
N ASP A 81 -9.37 -0.08 -16.90
CA ASP A 81 -9.51 1.17 -17.65
C ASP A 81 -10.37 2.20 -16.90
N GLY A 82 -10.23 3.45 -17.33
CA GLY A 82 -11.18 4.49 -16.96
C GLY A 82 -11.06 5.70 -17.85
N LYS A 83 -11.76 6.77 -17.45
CA LYS A 83 -11.80 8.00 -18.22
C LYS A 83 -11.83 9.22 -17.31
N LEU A 84 -10.94 10.15 -17.60
CA LEU A 84 -10.91 11.48 -17.05
C LEU A 84 -11.44 12.50 -18.06
N THR A 85 -11.88 13.62 -17.52
CA THR A 85 -12.32 14.82 -18.23
C THR A 85 -11.58 16.00 -17.65
N ILE A 86 -11.25 16.97 -18.49
CA ILE A 86 -10.49 18.16 -18.12
C ILE A 86 -11.21 19.41 -18.60
N ILE A 87 -11.26 20.42 -17.74
CA ILE A 87 -11.75 21.76 -18.07
C ILE A 87 -10.69 22.74 -17.61
N ASP A 88 -10.37 23.70 -18.47
CA ASP A 88 -9.43 24.78 -18.19
C ASP A 88 -10.02 26.11 -18.69
N SER A 89 -9.83 27.18 -17.92
CA SER A 89 -10.25 28.53 -18.33
C SER A 89 -9.30 29.17 -19.34
N ASP A 90 -8.06 28.68 -19.43
CA ASP A 90 -7.05 29.15 -20.37
C ASP A 90 -7.24 28.57 -21.78
N ILE A 91 -6.97 29.41 -22.78
CA ILE A 91 -7.31 29.13 -24.17
C ILE A 91 -6.50 27.93 -24.67
N SER A 92 -7.20 26.85 -25.04
CA SER A 92 -6.65 25.60 -25.57
C SER A 92 -5.89 24.72 -24.55
N GLU A 93 -6.07 24.96 -23.25
CA GLU A 93 -5.39 24.20 -22.19
C GLU A 93 -6.26 23.09 -21.57
N SER A 94 -7.53 22.98 -21.99
CA SER A 94 -8.44 21.87 -21.66
C SER A 94 -8.06 20.56 -22.39
N ALA A 95 -6.84 20.06 -22.18
CA ALA A 95 -6.32 18.87 -22.84
C ALA A 95 -5.33 18.08 -21.96
N PHE A 96 -5.35 16.75 -22.12
CA PHE A 96 -4.34 15.86 -21.55
C PHE A 96 -3.12 15.73 -22.48
N ILE A 97 -1.95 15.51 -21.89
CA ILE A 97 -0.76 15.05 -22.60
C ILE A 97 -0.84 13.52 -22.65
N ALA A 98 -0.85 12.94 -23.86
CA ALA A 98 -0.77 11.50 -24.01
C ALA A 98 0.57 11.01 -23.46
N MET A 99 0.54 10.11 -22.48
CA MET A 99 1.74 9.68 -21.77
C MET A 99 1.63 8.28 -21.19
N THR A 100 2.77 7.75 -20.80
CA THR A 100 2.89 6.55 -19.97
C THR A 100 3.47 6.97 -18.61
N SER A 101 2.81 6.56 -17.54
CA SER A 101 3.24 6.72 -16.16
C SER A 101 3.59 5.34 -15.61
N THR A 102 4.80 5.19 -15.08
CA THR A 102 5.24 3.94 -14.44
C THR A 102 5.03 4.06 -12.94
N GLY A 103 4.31 3.10 -12.38
CA GLY A 103 4.05 2.99 -10.96
C GLY A 103 5.07 2.11 -10.25
N ASP A 104 4.77 1.75 -9.01
CA ASP A 104 5.58 0.83 -8.22
C ASP A 104 5.40 -0.63 -8.70
N TYR A 105 4.23 -0.96 -9.25
CA TYR A 105 3.87 -2.33 -9.64
C TYR A 105 3.57 -2.43 -11.14
N GLY A 106 2.78 -1.50 -11.68
CA GLY A 106 2.32 -1.52 -13.05
C GLY A 106 2.65 -0.27 -13.85
N SER A 107 1.95 -0.11 -14.96
CA SER A 107 2.08 1.03 -15.85
C SER A 107 0.70 1.52 -16.28
N LEU A 108 0.53 2.84 -16.34
CA LEU A 108 -0.68 3.49 -16.83
C LEU A 108 -0.37 4.27 -18.10
N THR A 109 -1.19 4.08 -19.13
CA THR A 109 -1.22 4.95 -20.29
C THR A 109 -2.45 5.84 -20.20
N ILE A 110 -2.35 7.08 -20.66
CA ILE A 110 -3.49 7.97 -20.85
C ILE A 110 -3.37 8.60 -22.24
N ASP A 111 -4.48 8.66 -22.97
CA ASP A 111 -4.54 9.34 -24.26
C ASP A 111 -5.00 10.80 -24.14
N SER A 112 -4.93 11.55 -25.25
CA SER A 112 -5.35 12.95 -25.27
C SER A 112 -6.86 13.15 -25.03
N THR A 113 -7.67 12.08 -25.08
CA THR A 113 -9.10 12.10 -24.81
C THR A 113 -9.43 11.81 -23.34
N GLY A 114 -8.40 11.53 -22.53
CA GLY A 114 -8.50 11.20 -21.11
C GLY A 114 -8.86 9.74 -20.84
N ILE A 115 -8.88 8.87 -21.86
CA ILE A 115 -9.02 7.43 -21.65
C ILE A 115 -7.67 6.95 -21.14
N TRP A 116 -7.70 6.27 -19.99
CA TRP A 116 -6.52 5.65 -19.43
C TRP A 116 -6.71 4.15 -19.29
N HIS A 117 -5.59 3.45 -19.37
CA HIS A 117 -5.48 2.01 -19.26
C HIS A 117 -4.30 1.68 -18.36
N TYR A 118 -4.53 0.89 -17.31
CA TYR A 118 -3.50 0.36 -16.42
C TYR A 118 -3.32 -1.14 -16.65
N SER A 119 -2.07 -1.58 -16.66
CA SER A 119 -1.68 -2.99 -16.76
C SER A 119 -0.58 -3.32 -15.75
N VAL A 120 -0.66 -4.48 -15.11
CA VAL A 120 0.42 -5.04 -14.27
C VAL A 120 0.55 -6.54 -14.53
N GLN A 121 1.77 -7.08 -14.43
CA GLN A 121 1.99 -8.53 -14.60
C GLN A 121 1.39 -9.31 -13.43
N ASN A 122 0.56 -10.31 -13.71
CA ASN A 122 -0.06 -11.15 -12.67
C ASN A 122 1.00 -11.92 -11.87
N ASN A 123 1.96 -12.54 -12.56
CA ASN A 123 3.01 -13.37 -11.96
C ASN A 123 4.11 -12.63 -11.17
N LEU A 124 3.93 -11.36 -10.79
CA LEU A 124 4.89 -10.69 -9.92
C LEU A 124 4.87 -11.34 -8.53
N PRO A 125 6.01 -11.78 -7.96
CA PRO A 125 6.01 -12.44 -6.66
C PRO A 125 5.46 -11.60 -5.51
N ILE A 126 5.46 -10.26 -5.63
CA ILE A 126 4.85 -9.41 -4.59
C ILE A 126 3.32 -9.37 -4.68
N ILE A 127 2.78 -9.65 -5.88
CA ILE A 127 1.34 -9.76 -6.12
C ILE A 127 0.90 -11.16 -5.68
N GLN A 128 1.51 -12.22 -6.23
CA GLN A 128 1.24 -13.65 -5.94
C GLN A 128 1.45 -14.11 -4.48
N ASN A 129 1.82 -13.19 -3.60
CA ASN A 129 1.98 -13.46 -2.18
C ASN A 129 0.95 -12.66 -1.37
N LEU A 130 -0.08 -12.07 -2.00
CA LEU A 130 -1.11 -11.30 -1.32
C LEU A 130 -2.23 -12.23 -0.84
N SER A 131 -2.32 -12.39 0.48
CA SER A 131 -3.48 -13.06 1.08
C SER A 131 -4.81 -12.34 0.77
N THR A 132 -5.89 -13.09 0.81
CA THR A 132 -7.27 -12.62 0.69
C THR A 132 -7.54 -11.51 1.70
N GLY A 133 -7.92 -10.34 1.18
CA GLY A 133 -8.17 -9.15 1.97
C GLY A 133 -6.95 -8.25 2.21
N SER A 134 -5.76 -8.69 1.79
CA SER A 134 -4.58 -7.84 1.59
C SER A 134 -4.66 -7.12 0.23
N SER A 135 -3.93 -6.03 0.10
CA SER A 135 -3.83 -5.29 -1.16
C SER A 135 -2.58 -4.43 -1.26
N LEU A 136 -2.22 -4.13 -2.50
CA LEU A 136 -1.24 -3.10 -2.85
C LEU A 136 -1.97 -1.92 -3.50
N ILE A 137 -1.43 -0.72 -3.36
CA ILE A 137 -1.96 0.48 -4.02
C ILE A 137 -0.85 1.07 -4.86
N ASP A 138 -1.04 1.09 -6.17
CA ASP A 138 -0.18 1.83 -7.11
C ASP A 138 -0.74 3.25 -7.31
N ARG A 139 0.13 4.25 -7.28
CA ARG A 139 -0.25 5.67 -7.38
C ARG A 139 0.49 6.31 -8.54
N LEU A 140 -0.22 6.48 -9.65
CA LEU A 140 0.37 6.94 -10.90
C LEU A 140 0.00 8.40 -11.15
N SER A 141 0.98 9.23 -11.49
CA SER A 141 0.77 10.65 -11.79
C SER A 141 0.63 10.88 -13.29
N ILE A 142 -0.34 11.72 -13.65
CA ILE A 142 -0.55 12.25 -15.00
C ILE A 142 -0.57 13.77 -14.95
N SER A 143 -0.40 14.42 -16.09
CA SER A 143 -0.36 15.88 -16.19
C SER A 143 -1.07 16.38 -17.44
N SER A 144 -1.76 17.51 -17.29
CA SER A 144 -2.38 18.26 -18.39
C SER A 144 -1.38 19.16 -19.10
N VAL A 145 -1.83 19.82 -20.18
CA VAL A 145 -1.00 20.71 -21.01
C VAL A 145 -0.48 21.94 -20.24
N ASP A 146 -1.26 22.49 -19.32
CA ASP A 146 -0.88 23.60 -18.40
C ASP A 146 0.10 23.15 -17.29
N GLY A 147 0.37 21.85 -17.17
CA GLY A 147 1.22 21.26 -16.14
C GLY A 147 0.52 20.92 -14.83
N THR A 148 -0.82 21.05 -14.76
CA THR A 148 -1.58 20.58 -13.60
C THR A 148 -1.47 19.06 -13.45
N ASN A 149 -1.06 18.60 -12.25
CA ASN A 149 -0.88 17.19 -11.95
C ASN A 149 -2.15 16.57 -11.38
N HIS A 150 -2.40 15.31 -11.71
CA HIS A 150 -3.47 14.50 -11.15
C HIS A 150 -2.95 13.09 -10.84
N GLN A 151 -3.55 12.41 -9.87
CA GLN A 151 -3.13 11.08 -9.44
C GLN A 151 -4.26 10.08 -9.69
N ILE A 152 -3.92 8.95 -10.30
CA ILE A 152 -4.79 7.79 -10.46
C ILE A 152 -4.32 6.72 -9.47
N ALA A 153 -5.25 6.16 -8.69
CA ALA A 153 -4.95 5.14 -7.70
C ALA A 153 -5.49 3.77 -8.14
N ILE A 154 -4.62 2.79 -8.30
CA ILE A 154 -5.00 1.42 -8.66
C ILE A 154 -4.79 0.51 -7.45
N THR A 155 -5.84 -0.19 -7.04
CA THR A 155 -5.78 -1.19 -5.98
C THR A 155 -5.62 -2.59 -6.58
N ILE A 156 -4.55 -3.29 -6.21
CA ILE A 156 -4.32 -4.69 -6.56
C ILE A 156 -4.77 -5.52 -5.36
N LEU A 157 -5.83 -6.31 -5.53
CA LEU A 157 -6.45 -7.12 -4.48
C LEU A 157 -5.85 -8.53 -4.48
N GLY A 158 -5.51 -9.01 -3.29
CA GLY A 158 -4.99 -10.36 -3.10
C GLY A 158 -6.07 -11.44 -3.03
N VAL A 159 -5.70 -12.65 -3.42
CA VAL A 159 -6.46 -13.89 -3.18
C VAL A 159 -5.50 -14.98 -2.73
N ASN A 160 -5.94 -15.82 -1.77
CA ASN A 160 -5.10 -16.94 -1.35
C ASN A 160 -4.93 -17.94 -2.50
N GLU A 161 -3.75 -18.54 -2.54
CA GLU A 161 -3.40 -19.47 -3.60
C GLU A 161 -4.12 -20.80 -3.45
N ALA A 162 -5.25 -20.96 -4.15
CA ALA A 162 -6.07 -22.17 -4.06
C ALA A 162 -5.31 -23.46 -4.43
N ASN A 163 -4.27 -23.34 -5.26
CA ASN A 163 -3.43 -24.46 -5.68
C ASN A 163 -2.15 -24.62 -4.84
N GLN A 164 -1.88 -23.71 -3.90
CA GLN A 164 -0.69 -23.72 -3.04
C GLN A 164 -1.11 -23.57 -1.56
N PRO A 165 -1.85 -24.55 -1.00
CA PRO A 165 -2.25 -24.48 0.40
C PRO A 165 -1.05 -24.55 1.33
N ALA A 166 -1.19 -23.99 2.54
CA ALA A 166 -0.26 -24.13 3.64
C ALA A 166 0.31 -25.56 3.77
N PHE A 167 1.64 -25.67 3.80
CA PHE A 167 2.35 -26.91 4.04
C PHE A 167 2.75 -27.01 5.51
N ILE A 168 2.17 -27.98 6.22
CA ILE A 168 2.49 -28.27 7.62
C ILE A 168 3.43 -29.47 7.68
N SER A 169 4.49 -29.35 8.49
CA SER A 169 5.49 -30.40 8.71
C SER A 169 5.92 -30.46 10.18
N GLY A 170 6.82 -31.39 10.52
CA GLY A 170 7.38 -31.53 11.86
C GLY A 170 6.93 -32.82 12.55
N ILE A 171 6.91 -32.80 13.88
CA ILE A 171 6.45 -33.93 14.68
C ILE A 171 4.95 -33.75 14.91
N ASP A 172 4.14 -34.54 14.21
CA ASP A 172 2.68 -34.53 14.20
C ASP A 172 2.06 -35.72 14.97
N THR A 173 2.91 -36.64 15.44
CA THR A 173 2.49 -37.84 16.17
C THR A 173 3.25 -37.98 17.47
N GLY A 174 2.63 -38.65 18.42
CA GLY A 174 3.24 -38.94 19.71
C GLY A 174 2.52 -40.09 20.39
N SER A 175 3.23 -40.79 21.26
CA SER A 175 2.65 -41.88 22.04
C SER A 175 3.03 -41.75 23.52
N VAL A 176 2.08 -42.06 24.38
CA VAL A 176 2.31 -42.24 25.81
C VAL A 176 1.91 -43.67 26.20
N THR A 177 2.61 -44.21 27.18
CA THR A 177 2.28 -45.51 27.78
C THR A 177 1.72 -45.26 29.16
N GLU A 178 0.62 -45.93 29.49
CA GLU A 178 0.08 -45.89 30.83
C GLU A 178 1.15 -46.20 31.89
N ASP A 179 0.99 -45.59 33.06
CA ASP A 179 1.87 -45.72 34.22
C ASP A 179 3.32 -45.24 34.03
N ILE A 180 3.68 -44.77 32.83
CA ILE A 180 4.94 -44.09 32.54
C ILE A 180 4.67 -42.58 32.52
N THR A 181 4.61 -42.00 33.73
CA THR A 181 4.23 -40.60 33.94
C THR A 181 5.45 -39.70 34.13
N SER A 182 5.33 -38.46 33.66
CA SER A 182 6.41 -37.46 33.66
C SER A 182 6.25 -36.39 34.74
N ASP A 183 5.04 -36.22 35.30
CA ASP A 183 4.75 -35.27 36.38
C ASP A 183 3.43 -35.61 37.09
N ASN A 184 3.42 -35.79 38.40
CA ASN A 184 2.21 -35.95 39.24
C ASN A 184 1.10 -36.83 38.63
N ASN A 185 1.45 -38.03 38.17
CA ASN A 185 0.52 -38.98 37.54
C ASN A 185 -0.13 -38.47 36.23
N THR A 186 0.53 -37.54 35.52
CA THR A 186 0.12 -37.04 34.20
C THR A 186 1.00 -37.66 33.12
N LEU A 187 0.36 -38.19 32.07
CA LEU A 187 1.00 -38.58 30.83
C LEU A 187 1.15 -37.32 29.97
N ILE A 188 2.37 -37.01 29.54
CA ILE A 188 2.65 -35.82 28.72
C ILE A 188 3.45 -36.24 27.50
N ILE A 189 3.03 -35.76 26.33
CA ILE A 189 3.81 -35.82 25.09
C ILE A 189 3.72 -34.47 24.40
N SER A 190 4.79 -34.09 23.70
CA SER A 190 4.87 -32.83 23.00
C SER A 190 5.62 -32.98 21.70
N GLY A 191 5.43 -32.02 20.81
CA GLY A 191 6.13 -31.94 19.56
C GLY A 191 6.10 -30.53 19.01
N LYS A 192 6.67 -30.39 17.82
CA LYS A 192 6.79 -29.12 17.12
C LYS A 192 6.35 -29.32 15.68
N LEU A 193 5.33 -28.57 15.30
CA LEU A 193 4.96 -28.36 13.91
C LEU A 193 5.63 -27.10 13.38
N ASN A 194 5.89 -27.12 12.08
CA ASN A 194 6.28 -25.98 11.26
C ASN A 194 5.21 -25.77 10.19
N ILE A 195 5.04 -24.53 9.75
CA ILE A 195 4.12 -24.15 8.68
C ILE A 195 4.89 -23.30 7.67
N THR A 196 4.67 -23.57 6.39
CA THR A 196 5.09 -22.72 5.28
C THR A 196 3.88 -22.45 4.40
N ASP A 197 3.69 -21.21 4.03
CA ASP A 197 2.64 -20.68 3.17
C ASP A 197 3.26 -19.56 2.32
N ASP A 198 2.90 -19.53 1.05
CA ASP A 198 3.40 -18.53 0.10
C ASP A 198 2.72 -17.17 0.34
N ASP A 199 1.50 -17.17 0.89
CA ASP A 199 0.74 -15.98 1.22
C ASP A 199 1.35 -15.21 2.40
N ILE A 200 1.52 -13.90 2.22
CA ILE A 200 2.12 -13.04 3.23
C ILE A 200 1.26 -13.03 4.51
N GLY A 201 1.93 -13.32 5.63
CA GLY A 201 1.30 -13.36 6.94
C GLY A 201 0.59 -14.67 7.29
N GLU A 202 0.55 -15.66 6.39
CA GLU A 202 -0.14 -16.94 6.61
C GLU A 202 0.75 -18.05 7.19
N ASN A 203 2.05 -17.76 7.36
CA ASN A 203 3.03 -18.59 8.05
C ASN A 203 2.84 -18.68 9.58
N VAL A 204 1.61 -18.87 10.04
CA VAL A 204 1.25 -18.76 11.46
C VAL A 204 0.30 -19.88 11.91
N PHE A 205 0.54 -20.39 13.12
CA PHE A 205 -0.47 -21.17 13.83
C PHE A 205 -1.31 -20.25 14.72
N PHE A 206 -2.57 -20.61 14.92
CA PHE A 206 -3.40 -20.01 15.96
C PHE A 206 -3.40 -20.90 17.20
N ASN A 207 -3.46 -20.29 18.39
CA ASN A 207 -3.62 -21.05 19.62
C ASN A 207 -4.94 -21.82 19.58
N GLN A 208 -4.88 -23.14 19.67
CA GLN A 208 -6.06 -24.00 19.75
C GLN A 208 -5.92 -25.01 20.87
N SER A 209 -7.06 -25.42 21.43
CA SER A 209 -7.11 -26.54 22.35
C SER A 209 -8.28 -27.45 22.03
N LYS A 210 -8.08 -28.74 22.26
CA LYS A 210 -9.09 -29.78 22.07
C LYS A 210 -9.03 -30.77 23.20
N ASN A 211 -10.13 -30.89 23.94
CA ASN A 211 -10.30 -31.96 24.90
C ASN A 211 -10.80 -33.22 24.19
N THR A 212 -10.28 -34.36 24.63
CA THR A 212 -10.67 -35.71 24.25
C THR A 212 -11.23 -36.42 25.50
N ILE A 213 -11.69 -37.67 25.35
CA ILE A 213 -12.10 -38.50 26.49
C ILE A 213 -10.91 -38.97 27.36
N TYR A 214 -9.68 -38.84 26.86
CA TYR A 214 -8.47 -39.30 27.53
C TYR A 214 -7.61 -38.16 28.07
N GLY A 215 -7.67 -36.97 27.47
CA GLY A 215 -6.78 -35.86 27.81
C GLY A 215 -7.05 -34.60 27.00
N SER A 216 -6.18 -33.60 27.16
CA SER A 216 -6.25 -32.29 26.50
C SER A 216 -5.07 -32.10 25.55
N PHE A 217 -5.38 -31.66 24.34
CA PHE A 217 -4.41 -31.19 23.35
C PHE A 217 -4.41 -29.66 23.31
N ILE A 218 -3.22 -29.05 23.24
CA ILE A 218 -3.03 -27.62 23.04
C ILE A 218 -1.94 -27.43 22.00
N ILE A 219 -2.19 -26.58 21.00
CA ILE A 219 -1.17 -26.05 20.09
C ILE A 219 -1.05 -24.55 20.31
N PHE A 220 0.18 -24.06 20.40
CA PHE A 220 0.50 -22.64 20.51
C PHE A 220 0.79 -22.06 19.13
N GLY A 221 0.70 -20.75 18.98
CA GLY A 221 0.98 -20.06 17.71
C GLY A 221 2.42 -20.21 17.23
N SER A 222 3.31 -20.68 18.11
CA SER A 222 4.65 -21.08 17.68
C SER A 222 4.66 -22.37 16.85
N GLY A 223 3.62 -23.20 16.90
CA GLY A 223 3.59 -24.58 16.40
C GLY A 223 4.04 -25.64 17.41
N PHE A 224 4.46 -25.22 18.62
CA PHE A 224 4.66 -26.18 19.71
C PHE A 224 3.31 -26.70 20.17
N TRP A 225 3.21 -28.00 20.40
CA TRP A 225 2.00 -28.61 20.92
C TRP A 225 2.30 -29.53 22.09
N ILE A 226 1.32 -29.66 22.98
CA ILE A 226 1.34 -30.54 24.13
C ILE A 226 0.03 -31.32 24.15
N TYR A 227 0.14 -32.62 24.40
CA TYR A 227 -0.97 -33.44 24.84
C TYR A 227 -0.72 -33.90 26.28
N SER A 228 -1.71 -33.77 27.14
CA SER A 228 -1.67 -34.22 28.53
C SER A 228 -2.90 -35.02 28.90
N ALA A 229 -2.71 -36.14 29.59
CA ALA A 229 -3.77 -37.00 30.08
C ALA A 229 -3.53 -37.37 31.55
N ASP A 230 -4.60 -37.45 32.35
CA ASP A 230 -4.51 -37.92 33.73
C ASP A 230 -4.44 -39.45 33.73
N ASN A 231 -3.29 -39.99 34.14
CA ASN A 231 -3.06 -41.42 34.18
C ASN A 231 -4.04 -42.15 35.11
N ALA A 232 -4.64 -41.47 36.10
CA ALA A 232 -5.63 -42.08 37.01
C ALA A 232 -7.00 -42.31 36.36
N LEU A 233 -7.25 -41.81 35.15
CA LEU A 233 -8.52 -42.02 34.48
C LEU A 233 -8.76 -43.51 34.26
N ALA A 234 -9.90 -44.01 34.73
CA ALA A 234 -10.28 -45.41 34.56
C ALA A 234 -10.33 -45.83 33.08
N THR A 235 -10.61 -44.90 32.17
CA THR A 235 -10.57 -45.13 30.73
C THR A 235 -9.16 -45.35 30.18
N ILE A 236 -8.13 -44.90 30.89
CA ILE A 236 -6.72 -45.15 30.57
C ILE A 236 -6.27 -46.45 31.25
N GLN A 237 -6.47 -46.57 32.57
CA GLN A 237 -6.05 -47.71 33.40
C GLN A 237 -6.68 -49.07 33.04
N ASN A 238 -7.83 -49.09 32.35
CA ASN A 238 -8.52 -50.33 31.97
C ASN A 238 -8.07 -50.89 30.63
N HIS A 239 -7.10 -50.27 29.94
CA HIS A 239 -6.44 -50.91 28.81
C HIS A 239 -5.34 -51.83 29.36
N ALA A 240 -5.40 -53.13 29.09
CA ALA A 240 -4.35 -54.05 29.55
C ALA A 240 -3.00 -53.65 28.93
N SER A 241 -2.10 -52.99 29.67
CA SER A 241 -0.74 -52.64 29.21
C SER A 241 -0.75 -51.96 27.85
N GLY A 242 -1.62 -50.95 27.68
CA GLY A 242 -2.00 -50.40 26.37
C GLY A 242 -1.31 -49.07 26.02
N PHE A 243 -0.89 -48.94 24.77
CA PHE A 243 -0.33 -47.71 24.19
C PHE A 243 -1.46 -46.73 23.82
N ILE A 244 -1.33 -45.45 24.19
CA ILE A 244 -2.15 -44.37 23.63
C ILE A 244 -1.35 -43.73 22.51
N GLN A 245 -1.79 -43.93 21.26
CA GLN A 245 -1.20 -43.28 20.08
C GLN A 245 -2.04 -42.06 19.71
N LEU A 246 -1.42 -40.88 19.74
CA LEU A 246 -2.01 -39.66 19.20
C LEU A 246 -1.51 -39.47 17.77
N ILE A 247 -2.44 -39.44 16.83
CA ILE A 247 -2.20 -39.07 15.44
C ILE A 247 -2.89 -37.73 15.22
N MET A 248 -2.14 -36.69 14.88
CA MET A 248 -2.74 -35.47 14.32
C MET A 248 -2.92 -35.68 12.82
N LEU A 249 -4.15 -35.43 12.34
CA LEU A 249 -4.49 -35.41 10.91
C LEU A 249 -4.50 -33.95 10.43
#